data_AF-A0A7K4H3U5-F1
#
_entry.id   AF-A0A7K4H3U5-F1
#
_cell.length_a   1.000
_cell.length_b   1.000
_cell.length_c   1.000
_cell.angle_alpha   90.00
_cell.angle_beta   90.00
_cell.angle_gamma   90.00
#
_symmetry.space_group_name_H-M   'P 1'
#
loop_
_entity.id
_entity.type
_entity.pdbx_description
1 polymer ?
#
loop_
_entity_poly.entity_id
_entity_poly.type
_entity_poly.pdbx_seq_one_letter_code
_entity_poly.pdbx_strand_id
1 'polypeptide(L)' 'MKNSSSVDWNLLLDSNNSVLKTISRWSSGELTTREVVDSVTFTEFSGEFRKLVRNHGTTYGRRLARKALRYRGELV' A
#
# COMPACT_ATOMS: atom_id res chain seq x y z
N MET A 1 5.28 -8.88 -23.70
CA MET A 1 4.72 -7.71 -22.99
C MET A 1 4.80 -7.98 -21.50
N LYS A 2 5.58 -7.21 -20.73
CA LYS A 2 5.51 -7.27 -19.26
C LYS A 2 4.11 -6.74 -18.90
N ASN A 3 3.19 -7.61 -18.52
CA ASN A 3 1.94 -7.19 -17.90
C ASN A 3 2.35 -6.34 -16.71
N SER A 4 2.24 -5.02 -16.83
CA SER A 4 2.39 -4.13 -15.69
C SER A 4 1.25 -4.52 -14.78
N SER A 5 1.53 -5.33 -13.77
CA SER A 5 0.61 -5.73 -12.72
C SER A 5 0.30 -4.48 -11.91
N SER A 6 -0.55 -3.64 -12.52
CA SER A 6 -1.08 -2.41 -11.97
C SER A 6 -1.63 -2.75 -10.60
N VAL A 7 -1.04 -2.14 -9.59
CA VAL A 7 -1.54 -2.18 -8.22
C VAL A 7 -2.81 -1.34 -8.22
N ASP A 8 -3.91 -1.90 -7.72
CA ASP A 8 -5.15 -1.15 -7.58
C ASP A 8 -5.04 -0.20 -6.38
N TRP A 9 -4.66 1.04 -6.65
CA TRP A 9 -4.55 2.09 -5.64
C TRP A 9 -5.91 2.52 -5.09
N ASN A 10 -7.00 2.28 -5.82
CA ASN A 10 -8.33 2.60 -5.30
C ASN A 10 -8.71 1.61 -4.21
N LEU A 11 -8.37 0.33 -4.38
CA LEU A 11 -8.54 -0.67 -3.33
C LEU A 11 -7.56 -0.45 -2.16
N LEU A 12 -6.29 -0.13 -2.44
CA LEU A 12 -5.30 0.09 -1.38
C LEU A 12 -5.56 1.32 -0.52
N LEU A 13 -6.15 2.35 -1.12
CA LEU A 13 -6.48 3.62 -0.49
C LEU A 13 -7.99 3.78 -0.35
N ASP A 14 -8.74 2.67 -0.37
CA ASP A 14 -10.17 2.73 -0.15
C ASP A 14 -10.45 3.15 1.29
N SER A 15 -11.60 3.79 1.43
CA SER A 15 -12.16 4.60 2.51
C SER A 15 -12.21 3.93 3.89
N ASN A 16 -11.73 2.70 4.03
CA ASN A 16 -11.49 2.15 5.35
C ASN A 16 -10.32 2.91 5.98
N ASN A 17 -10.68 3.86 6.83
CA ASN A 17 -9.76 4.76 7.52
C ASN A 17 -8.59 4.01 8.20
N SER A 18 -8.81 2.74 8.61
CA SER A 18 -7.75 1.89 9.17
C SER A 18 -6.69 1.47 8.14
N VAL A 19 -7.09 1.08 6.93
CA VAL A 19 -6.20 0.64 5.85
C VAL A 19 -5.39 1.82 5.31
N LEU A 20 -6.05 2.96 5.09
CA LEU A 20 -5.40 4.19 4.68
C LEU A 20 -4.31 4.62 5.69
N LYS A 21 -4.63 4.60 6.99
CA LYS A 21 -3.65 4.86 8.06
C LYS A 21 -2.51 3.85 8.05
N THR A 22 -2.79 2.56 7.90
CA THR A 22 -1.77 1.52 7.83
C THR A 22 -0.83 1.74 6.63
N ILE A 23 -1.35 2.05 5.45
CA ILE A 23 -0.54 2.38 4.27
C ILE A 23 0.28 3.65 4.49
N SER A 24 -0.31 4.69 5.07
CA SER A 24 0.39 5.95 5.36
C SER A 24 1.59 5.70 6.29
N ARG A 25 1.37 5.02 7.42
CA ARG A 25 2.41 4.65 8.40
C ARG A 25 3.47 3.71 7.82
N TRP A 26 3.08 2.78 6.96
CA TRP A 26 4.04 1.95 6.24
C TRP A 26 4.87 2.75 5.23
N SER A 27 4.25 3.72 4.57
CA SER A 27 4.90 4.58 3.58
C SER A 27 5.87 5.60 4.22
N SER A 28 5.60 6.04 5.46
CA SER A 28 6.50 6.87 6.28
C SER A 28 7.63 6.05 6.91
N GLY A 29 7.45 4.72 7.02
CA GLY A 29 8.44 3.80 7.57
C GLY A 29 8.20 3.42 9.03
N GLU A 30 7.11 3.89 9.64
CA GLU A 30 6.69 3.51 11.00
C GLU A 30 6.27 2.05 11.11
N LEU A 31 5.72 1.48 10.03
CA LEU A 31 5.36 0.06 9.98
C LEU A 31 6.28 -0.71 9.02
N THR A 32 6.64 -1.92 9.44
CA THR A 32 7.28 -2.92 8.60
C THR A 32 6.25 -3.54 7.66
N THR A 33 6.73 -4.10 6.55
CA THR A 33 5.87 -4.83 5.60
C THR A 33 5.16 -6.01 6.26
N ARG A 34 5.79 -6.67 7.23
CA ARG A 34 5.21 -7.80 7.95
C ARG A 34 4.02 -7.36 8.80
N GLU A 35 4.19 -6.30 9.59
CA GLU A 35 3.11 -5.75 10.42
C GLU A 35 1.91 -5.33 9.57
N VAL A 36 2.14 -4.75 8.39
CA VAL A 36 1.05 -4.44 7.47
C VAL A 36 0.35 -5.71 7.00
N VAL A 37 1.09 -6.72 6.52
CA VAL A 37 0.49 -7.99 6.10
C VAL A 37 -0.34 -8.62 7.21
N ASP A 38 0.16 -8.63 8.44
CA ASP A 38 -0.55 -9.20 9.58
C ASP A 38 -1.83 -8.40 9.88
N SER A 39 -1.75 -7.07 9.86
CA SER A 39 -2.91 -6.18 10.11
C SER A 39 -4.03 -6.31 9.07
N VAL A 40 -3.71 -6.79 7.87
CA VAL A 40 -4.65 -6.83 6.75
C VAL A 40 -4.97 -8.24 6.25
N THR A 41 -4.48 -9.29 6.91
CA THR A 41 -4.53 -10.69 6.43
C THR A 41 -5.95 -11.18 6.07
N PHE A 42 -6.99 -10.68 6.73
CA PHE A 42 -8.39 -11.06 6.47
C PHE A 42 -9.19 -9.99 5.73
N THR A 43 -8.51 -9.12 4.99
CA THR A 43 -9.13 -8.04 4.22
C THR A 43 -8.85 -8.22 2.73
N GLU A 44 -9.73 -7.67 1.89
CA GLU A 44 -9.57 -7.59 0.43
C GLU A 44 -8.28 -6.87 0.02
N PHE A 45 -7.81 -5.95 0.85
CA PHE A 45 -6.54 -5.23 0.67
C PHE A 45 -5.30 -6.14 0.68
N SER A 46 -5.35 -7.30 1.37
CA SER A 46 -4.17 -8.17 1.54
C SER A 46 -3.56 -8.64 0.22
N GLY A 47 -4.40 -8.96 -0.76
CA GLY A 47 -3.96 -9.43 -2.07
C GLY A 47 -3.18 -8.35 -2.81
N GLU A 48 -3.75 -7.14 -2.89
CA GLU A 48 -3.12 -6.02 -3.59
C GLU A 48 -1.88 -5.51 -2.87
N PHE A 49 -1.84 -5.50 -1.54
CA PHE A 49 -0.63 -5.09 -0.81
C PHE A 49 0.51 -6.09 -1.01
N ARG A 50 0.23 -7.40 -0.94
CA ARG A 50 1.22 -8.43 -1.24
C ARG A 50 1.70 -8.34 -2.69
N LYS A 51 0.83 -7.98 -3.63
CA LYS A 51 1.19 -7.76 -5.04
C LYS A 51 2.08 -6.53 -5.21
N LEU A 52 1.76 -5.40 -4.56
CA LEU A 52 2.62 -4.21 -4.52
C LEU A 52 4.03 -4.56 -4.06
N VAL A 53 4.15 -5.25 -2.92
CA VAL A 53 5.45 -5.63 -2.35
C VAL A 53 6.18 -6.63 -3.24
N ARG A 54 5.50 -7.66 -3.77
CA ARG A 54 6.15 -8.67 -4.63
C ARG A 54 6.67 -8.08 -5.94
N ASN A 55 5.94 -7.14 -6.54
CA ASN A 55 6.29 -6.59 -7.85
C ASN A 55 7.35 -5.49 -7.77
N HIS A 56 7.37 -4.75 -6.67
CA HIS A 56 8.19 -3.54 -6.55
C HIS A 56 9.22 -3.59 -5.41
N GLY A 57 9.09 -4.54 -4.48
CA GLY A 57 9.84 -4.56 -3.24
C GLY A 57 9.38 -3.47 -2.26
N THR A 58 9.81 -3.59 -1.00
CA THR A 58 9.39 -2.68 0.08
C THR A 58 9.78 -1.22 -0.18
N THR A 59 11.04 -0.96 -0.56
CA THR A 59 11.54 0.42 -0.72
C THR A 59 10.84 1.17 -1.84
N TYR A 60 10.71 0.55 -3.02
CA TYR A 60 10.03 1.19 -4.14
C TYR A 60 8.51 1.19 -3.95
N GLY A 61 7.93 0.15 -3.36
CA GLY A 61 6.52 0.11 -2.98
C GLY A 61 6.12 1.26 -2.04
N ARG A 62 6.96 1.56 -1.03
CA ARG A 62 6.75 2.73 -0.16
C ARG A 62 6.77 4.05 -0.93
N ARG A 63 7.68 4.19 -1.89
CA ARG A 63 7.74 5.39 -2.76
C ARG A 63 6.47 5.54 -3.58
N LEU A 64 5.95 4.45 -4.15
CA LEU A 64 4.70 4.47 -4.91
C LEU A 64 3.49 4.80 -4.00
N ALA A 65 3.44 4.22 -2.80
CA ALA A 65 2.40 4.53 -1.82
C ALA A 65 2.40 6.02 -1.44
N ARG A 66 3.57 6.61 -1.16
CA ARG A 66 3.69 8.05 -0.91
C ARG A 66 3.20 8.89 -2.09
N LYS A 67 3.52 8.48 -3.32
CA LYS A 67 3.07 9.18 -4.53
C LYS A 67 1.54 9.14 -4.67
N ALA A 68 0.93 7.98 -4.43
CA ALA A 68 -0.51 7.80 -4.51
C ALA A 68 -1.27 8.57 -3.41
N LEU A 69 -0.77 8.54 -2.18
CA LEU A 69 -1.29 9.31 -1.05
C LEU A 69 -1.22 10.83 -1.29
N ARG A 70 -0.09 11.34 -1.81
CA ARG A 70 0.05 12.76 -2.19
C ARG A 70 -0.94 13.18 -3.27
N TYR A 71 -1.18 12.32 -4.27
CA TYR A 71 -2.14 12.60 -5.32
C TYR A 71 -3.58 12.73 -4.79
N ARG A 72 -3.89 12.05 -3.67
CA ARG A 72 -5.19 12.12 -2.98
C ARG A 72 -5.28 13.23 -1.91
N GLY A 73 -4.19 13.95 -1.62
CA GLY A 73 -4.15 14.96 -0.55
C GLY A 73 -4.01 14.41 0.87
N GLU A 74 -3.73 13.11 1.01
CA GLU A 74 -3.62 12.39 2.30
C GLU A 74 -2.22 12.51 2.94
N LEU A 75 -1.24 12.95 2.16
CA LEU A 75 0.10 13.30 2.62
C LEU A 75 0.39 14.73 2.20
N VAL A 76 0.55 15.62 3.19
CA VAL A 76 1.07 16.99 3.03
C VAL A 76 2.60 16.95 2.96
#